data_AF-A0A0N1C3Q1-F1
#
_entry.id   AF-A0A0N1C3Q1-F1
#
_cell.length_a   1.000
_cell.length_b   1.000
_cell.length_c   1.000
_cell.angle_alpha   90.00
_cell.angle_beta   90.00
_cell.angle_gamma   90.00
#
_symmetry.space_group_name_H-M   'P 1'
#
loop_
_entity.id
_entity.type
_entity.pdbx_description
1 polymer ?
#
loop_
_entity_poly.entity_id
_entity_poly.type
_entity_poly.pdbx_seq_one_letter_code
_entity_poly.pdbx_strand_id
1 'polypeptide(L)'
;MSPLGASAIAITGGAAAIGVGLVFITAGLAKLRSRHLFPGVVANYRLLPEVLVAPVALALPWMELAIGLGLMAGFGLLAAPAIALLLAFAAAMAINLGRGRAHIDCGCGRTDLRHPLNRSLVIRNLALALLLVPTLVQTPLFASAEWLIALAGGLALYLMSHLVNALAALATGPLATMERNLR
;
A
#
# COMPACT_ATOMS: atom_id res chain seq x y z
N MET A 1 10.73 -5.91 -29.12
CA MET A 1 10.44 -4.58 -28.52
C MET A 1 11.48 -3.60 -29.02
N SER A 2 11.10 -2.36 -29.33
CA SER A 2 12.09 -1.32 -29.62
C SER A 2 12.92 -1.02 -28.35
N PRO A 3 14.18 -0.59 -28.46
CA PRO A 3 15.02 -0.28 -27.30
C PRO A 3 14.37 0.77 -26.37
N LEU A 4 13.66 1.75 -26.96
CA LEU A 4 12.88 2.74 -26.21
C LEU A 4 11.74 2.11 -25.38
N GLY A 5 11.05 1.10 -25.92
CA GLY A 5 9.98 0.41 -25.22
C GLY A 5 10.48 -0.41 -24.03
N ALA A 6 11.66 -1.03 -24.15
CA ALA A 6 12.28 -1.78 -23.06
C ALA A 6 12.69 -0.86 -21.90
N SER A 7 13.34 0.27 -22.19
CA SER A 7 13.71 1.27 -21.18
C SER A 7 12.49 1.85 -20.46
N ALA A 8 11.41 2.15 -21.18
CA ALA A 8 10.17 2.65 -20.56
C ALA A 8 9.54 1.64 -19.57
N ILE A 9 9.52 0.36 -19.93
CA ILE A 9 9.02 -0.72 -19.08
C ILE A 9 9.90 -0.87 -17.83
N ALA A 10 11.23 -0.86 -18.00
CA ALA A 10 12.17 -0.94 -16.89
C ALA A 10 12.03 0.23 -15.91
N ILE A 11 11.97 1.47 -16.41
CA ILE A 11 11.79 2.67 -15.57
C ILE A 11 10.45 2.62 -14.84
N THR A 12 9.36 2.29 -15.53
CA THR A 12 8.02 2.25 -14.93
C THR A 12 7.93 1.15 -13.86
N GLY A 13 8.42 -0.05 -14.16
CA GLY A 13 8.48 -1.15 -13.20
C GLY A 13 9.36 -0.83 -11.99
N GLY A 14 10.55 -0.26 -12.22
CA GLY A 14 11.44 0.19 -11.15
C GLY A 14 10.80 1.25 -10.24
N ALA A 15 10.13 2.24 -10.83
CA ALA A 15 9.44 3.29 -10.07
C ALA A 15 8.31 2.71 -9.21
N ALA A 16 7.50 1.82 -9.78
CA ALA A 16 6.45 1.13 -9.04
C ALA A 16 7.02 0.25 -7.91
N ALA A 17 8.09 -0.51 -8.17
CA ALA A 17 8.75 -1.36 -7.18
C ALA A 17 9.27 -0.55 -6.00
N ILE A 18 9.96 0.56 -6.25
CA ILE A 18 10.47 1.44 -5.21
C ILE A 18 9.33 2.09 -4.43
N GLY A 19 8.32 2.64 -5.12
CA GLY A 19 7.18 3.30 -4.48
C GLY A 19 6.36 2.34 -3.61
N VAL A 20 6.01 1.16 -4.14
CA VAL A 20 5.30 0.11 -3.39
C VAL A 20 6.17 -0.43 -2.26
N GLY A 21 7.47 -0.61 -2.49
CA GLY A 21 8.41 -1.05 -1.47
C GLY A 21 8.44 -0.11 -0.27
N LEU A 22 8.50 1.20 -0.51
CA LEU A 22 8.41 2.22 0.54
C LEU A 22 7.06 2.16 1.28
N VAL A 23 5.94 2.00 0.57
CA VAL A 23 4.61 1.84 1.21
C VAL A 23 4.58 0.64 2.14
N PHE A 24 5.10 -0.50 1.70
CA PHE A 24 5.11 -1.73 2.52
C PHE A 24 6.07 -1.63 3.71
N ILE A 25 7.25 -1.04 3.53
CA ILE A 25 8.20 -0.86 4.62
C ILE A 25 7.60 0.05 5.70
N THR A 26 7.03 1.19 5.32
CA THR A 26 6.46 2.11 6.31
C THR A 26 5.22 1.55 6.98
N ALA A 27 4.36 0.82 6.24
CA ALA A 27 3.21 0.12 6.80
C ALA A 27 3.63 -1.00 7.77
N GLY A 28 4.58 -1.85 7.39
CA GLY A 28 5.09 -2.93 8.22
C GLY A 28 5.75 -2.42 9.50
N LEU A 29 6.59 -1.38 9.40
CA LEU A 29 7.19 -0.71 10.57
C LEU A 29 6.12 -0.13 11.51
N ALA A 30 5.08 0.51 10.97
CA ALA A 30 4.00 1.06 11.78
C ALA A 30 3.24 -0.03 12.54
N LYS A 31 2.98 -1.18 11.91
CA LYS A 31 2.32 -2.34 12.52
C LYS A 31 3.19 -3.00 13.59
N LEU A 32 4.49 -3.12 13.37
CA LEU A 32 5.42 -3.64 14.37
C LEU A 32 5.48 -2.75 15.62
N ARG A 33 5.49 -1.42 15.45
CA ARG A 33 5.43 -0.47 16.59
C ARG A 33 4.12 -0.59 17.37
N SER A 34 3.01 -0.87 16.68
CA SER A 34 1.67 -0.97 17.27
C SER A 34 1.18 -2.42 17.39
N ARG A 35 2.10 -3.37 17.67
CA ARG A 35 1.83 -4.82 17.68
C ARG A 35 0.66 -5.25 18.58
N HIS A 36 0.38 -4.48 19.63
CA HIS A 36 -0.70 -4.75 20.58
C HIS A 36 -2.08 -4.33 20.06
N LEU A 37 -2.14 -3.37 19.13
CA LEU A 37 -3.40 -2.87 18.54
C LEU A 37 -3.74 -3.56 17.22
N PHE A 38 -2.72 -4.00 16.47
CA PHE A 38 -2.91 -4.53 15.12
C PHE A 38 -3.82 -5.79 15.05
N PRO A 39 -3.77 -6.76 15.98
CA PRO A 39 -4.71 -7.88 15.99
C PRO A 39 -6.18 -7.42 16.06
N GLY A 40 -6.47 -6.35 16.83
CA GLY A 40 -7.80 -5.75 16.90
C GLY A 40 -8.23 -5.13 15.57
N VAL A 41 -7.30 -4.51 14.84
CA VAL A 41 -7.55 -4.02 13.47
C VAL A 41 -7.90 -5.17 12.54
N VAL A 42 -7.13 -6.26 12.55
CA VAL A 42 -7.39 -7.45 11.71
C VAL A 42 -8.74 -8.10 12.07
N ALA A 43 -9.04 -8.26 13.36
CA ALA A 43 -10.31 -8.81 13.83
C ALA A 43 -11.51 -7.95 13.37
N ASN A 44 -11.36 -6.62 13.35
CA ASN A 44 -12.43 -5.71 12.95
C ASN A 44 -12.89 -5.93 11.50
N TYR A 45 -12.03 -6.41 10.61
CA TYR A 45 -12.43 -6.74 9.24
C TYR A 45 -13.44 -7.90 9.17
N ARG A 46 -13.53 -8.76 10.21
CA ARG A 46 -14.42 -9.95 10.25
C ARG A 46 -14.37 -10.78 8.95
N LEU A 47 -13.15 -11.00 8.47
CA LEU A 47 -12.86 -11.85 7.30
C LEU A 47 -12.16 -13.15 7.68
N LEU A 48 -11.51 -13.19 8.85
CA LEU A 48 -10.80 -14.35 9.35
C LEU A 48 -11.49 -14.91 10.59
N PRO A 49 -11.42 -16.23 10.83
CA PRO A 49 -11.78 -16.81 12.12
C PRO A 49 -10.84 -16.31 13.21
N GLU A 50 -11.34 -16.26 14.45
CA GLU A 50 -10.62 -15.68 15.60
C GLU A 50 -9.24 -16.32 15.83
N VAL A 51 -9.13 -17.63 15.62
CA VAL A 51 -7.88 -18.40 15.73
C VAL A 51 -6.80 -17.93 14.74
N LEU A 52 -7.18 -17.40 13.57
CA LEU A 52 -6.26 -16.92 12.54
C LEU A 52 -5.89 -15.44 12.68
N VAL A 53 -6.58 -14.67 13.53
CA VAL A 53 -6.31 -13.24 13.71
C VAL A 53 -4.90 -12.99 14.22
N ALA A 54 -4.50 -13.66 15.30
CA ALA A 54 -3.19 -13.51 15.92
C ALA A 54 -2.02 -13.92 15.00
N PRO A 55 -2.02 -15.11 14.35
CA PRO A 55 -0.91 -15.50 13.48
C PRO A 55 -0.80 -14.60 12.25
N VAL A 56 -1.92 -14.18 11.65
CA VAL A 56 -1.89 -13.24 10.51
C VAL A 56 -1.39 -11.87 10.95
N ALA A 57 -1.86 -11.35 12.08
CA ALA A 57 -1.40 -10.07 12.60
C ALA A 57 0.11 -10.07 12.93
N LEU A 58 0.66 -11.22 13.32
CA LEU A 58 2.09 -11.39 13.57
C LEU A 58 2.91 -11.53 12.28
N ALA A 59 2.45 -12.33 11.33
CA ALA A 59 3.21 -12.63 10.10
C ALA A 59 3.17 -11.48 9.08
N LEU A 60 2.04 -10.79 8.97
CA LEU A 60 1.79 -9.79 7.95
C LEU A 60 2.80 -8.63 7.93
N PRO A 61 3.17 -8.00 9.07
CA PRO A 61 4.17 -6.94 9.07
C PRO A 61 5.55 -7.39 8.57
N TRP A 62 5.94 -8.63 8.89
CA TRP A 62 7.21 -9.21 8.42
C TRP A 62 7.16 -9.50 6.92
N MET A 63 6.04 -10.00 6.41
CA MET A 63 5.86 -10.19 4.97
C MET A 63 5.94 -8.86 4.22
N GLU A 64 5.28 -7.81 4.73
CA GLU A 64 5.36 -6.46 4.14
C GLU A 64 6.79 -5.94 4.10
N LEU A 65 7.54 -6.07 5.20
CA LEU A 65 8.94 -5.63 5.25
C LEU A 65 9.83 -6.43 4.32
N ALA A 66 9.71 -7.75 4.30
CA ALA A 66 10.51 -8.62 3.44
C ALA A 66 10.26 -8.32 1.96
N ILE A 67 8.99 -8.22 1.57
CA ILE A 67 8.58 -7.88 0.20
C ILE A 67 9.06 -6.46 -0.16
N GLY A 68 8.82 -5.49 0.72
CA GLY A 68 9.16 -4.10 0.45
C GLY A 68 10.66 -3.85 0.32
N LEU A 69 11.46 -4.43 1.22
CA LEU A 69 12.93 -4.36 1.14
C LEU A 69 13.45 -5.06 -0.11
N GLY A 70 12.90 -6.21 -0.46
CA GLY A 70 13.37 -6.92 -1.64
C GLY A 70 12.99 -6.24 -2.96
N LEU A 71 11.83 -5.59 -3.03
CA LEU A 71 11.48 -4.72 -4.17
C LEU A 71 12.45 -3.54 -4.29
N MET A 72 12.81 -2.90 -3.18
CA MET A 72 13.81 -1.81 -3.18
C MET A 72 15.21 -2.27 -3.59
N ALA A 73 15.55 -3.52 -3.26
CA ALA A 73 16.80 -4.15 -3.70
C ALA A 73 16.78 -4.60 -5.18
N GLY A 74 15.65 -4.44 -5.88
CA GLY A 74 15.51 -4.80 -7.30
C GLY A 74 15.14 -6.27 -7.55
N PHE A 75 14.72 -7.02 -6.53
CA PHE A 75 14.27 -8.40 -6.71
C PHE A 75 12.87 -8.46 -7.34
N GLY A 76 12.80 -8.44 -8.67
CA GLY A 76 11.53 -8.45 -9.43
C GLY A 76 10.61 -9.64 -9.12
N LEU A 77 11.16 -10.76 -8.63
CA LEU A 77 10.42 -11.94 -8.15
C LEU A 77 9.40 -11.59 -7.05
N LEU A 78 9.68 -10.54 -6.25
CA LEU A 78 8.78 -10.10 -5.17
C LEU A 78 7.63 -9.23 -5.66
N ALA A 79 7.57 -8.86 -6.94
CA ALA A 79 6.44 -8.13 -7.50
C ALA A 79 5.14 -8.96 -7.47
N ALA A 80 5.21 -10.27 -7.72
CA ALA A 80 4.04 -11.15 -7.66
C ALA A 80 3.40 -11.23 -6.26
N PRO A 81 4.14 -11.56 -5.17
CA PRO A 81 3.56 -11.54 -3.83
C PRO A 81 3.15 -10.13 -3.40
N ALA A 82 3.81 -9.07 -3.86
CA ALA A 82 3.38 -7.71 -3.60
C ALA A 82 2.03 -7.37 -4.23
N ILE A 83 1.83 -7.73 -5.50
CA ILE A 83 0.54 -7.60 -6.21
C ILE A 83 -0.53 -8.38 -5.46
N ALA A 84 -0.28 -9.64 -5.13
CA ALA A 84 -1.23 -10.47 -4.39
C ALA A 84 -1.62 -9.84 -3.06
N LEU A 85 -0.66 -9.27 -2.32
CA LEU A 85 -0.91 -8.62 -1.05
C LEU A 85 -1.72 -7.32 -1.20
N LEU A 86 -1.40 -6.49 -2.19
CA LEU A 86 -2.16 -5.28 -2.52
C LEU A 86 -3.62 -5.62 -2.90
N LEU A 87 -3.82 -6.66 -3.71
CA LEU A 87 -5.15 -7.12 -4.11
C LEU A 87 -5.92 -7.71 -2.92
N ALA A 88 -5.26 -8.48 -2.04
CA ALA A 88 -5.87 -9.00 -0.82
C ALA A 88 -6.34 -7.86 0.10
N PHE A 89 -5.52 -6.82 0.28
CA PHE A 89 -5.93 -5.62 1.03
C PHE A 89 -7.08 -4.88 0.34
N ALA A 90 -7.01 -4.68 -0.98
CA ALA A 90 -8.08 -4.03 -1.74
C ALA A 90 -9.41 -4.78 -1.59
N ALA A 91 -9.40 -6.11 -1.71
CA ALA A 91 -10.57 -6.96 -1.53
C ALA A 91 -11.11 -6.88 -0.09
N ALA A 92 -10.24 -6.98 0.91
CA ALA A 92 -10.62 -6.89 2.32
C ALA A 92 -11.32 -5.56 2.66
N MET A 93 -10.80 -4.44 2.12
CA MET A 93 -11.37 -3.12 2.24
C MET A 93 -12.70 -2.99 1.48
N ALA A 94 -12.75 -3.46 0.23
CA ALA A 94 -13.96 -3.40 -0.61
C ALA A 94 -15.13 -4.18 0.00
N ILE A 95 -14.88 -5.38 0.55
CA ILE A 95 -15.89 -6.18 1.24
C ILE A 95 -16.44 -5.44 2.46
N ASN A 96 -15.59 -4.81 3.27
CA ASN A 96 -16.05 -4.08 4.46
C ASN A 96 -16.77 -2.78 4.10
N LEU A 97 -16.37 -2.10 3.02
CA LEU A 97 -17.14 -0.97 2.46
C LEU A 97 -18.53 -1.41 2.00
N GLY A 98 -18.64 -2.54 1.29
CA GLY A 98 -19.91 -3.10 0.85
C GLY A 98 -20.82 -3.49 2.02
N ARG A 99 -20.24 -3.84 3.18
CA ARG A 99 -20.96 -4.11 4.44
C ARG A 99 -21.31 -2.83 5.25
N GLY A 100 -21.04 -1.64 4.71
CA GLY A 100 -21.29 -0.36 5.39
C GLY A 100 -20.29 -0.05 6.52
N ARG A 101 -19.18 -0.76 6.62
CA ARG A 101 -18.20 -0.67 7.72
C ARG A 101 -17.06 0.28 7.37
N ALA A 102 -17.39 1.48 6.91
CA ALA A 102 -16.39 2.49 6.52
C ALA A 102 -15.63 3.08 7.72
N HIS A 103 -16.15 2.97 8.95
CA HIS A 103 -15.56 3.52 10.17
C HIS A 103 -14.38 2.69 10.73
N ILE A 104 -14.08 1.52 10.17
CA ILE A 104 -12.96 0.70 10.62
C ILE A 104 -11.64 1.26 10.08
N ASP A 105 -10.55 1.00 10.80
CA ASP A 105 -9.22 1.48 10.41
C ASP A 105 -8.64 0.65 9.27
N CYS A 106 -8.05 1.32 8.28
CA CYS A 106 -7.29 0.67 7.20
C CYS A 106 -6.05 -0.09 7.70
N GLY A 107 -5.53 0.21 8.89
CA GLY A 107 -4.33 -0.40 9.46
C GLY A 107 -3.02 -0.05 8.73
N CYS A 108 -3.07 0.87 7.75
CA CYS A 108 -1.93 1.25 6.92
C CYS A 108 -1.17 2.49 7.44
N GLY A 109 -1.69 3.21 8.44
CA GLY A 109 -1.23 4.56 8.80
C GLY A 109 -1.17 4.82 10.31
N ARG A 110 -0.21 5.66 10.69
CA ARG A 110 0.18 6.13 12.04
C ARG A 110 -0.94 6.13 13.07
N THR A 111 -0.58 5.60 14.24
CA THR A 111 -1.37 5.35 15.45
C THR A 111 -2.13 6.57 16.02
N ASP A 112 -1.87 7.78 15.53
CA ASP A 112 -2.39 9.02 16.11
C ASP A 112 -3.70 9.50 15.44
N LEU A 113 -4.01 9.03 14.24
CA LEU A 113 -5.22 9.41 13.49
C LEU A 113 -5.87 8.14 12.93
N ARG A 114 -7.03 7.75 13.48
CA ARG A 114 -7.84 6.66 12.90
C ARG A 114 -8.18 7.02 11.46
N HIS A 115 -7.73 6.21 10.51
CA HIS A 115 -8.01 6.44 9.09
C HIS A 115 -9.18 5.54 8.68
N PRO A 116 -10.42 6.08 8.57
CA PRO A 116 -11.56 5.30 8.15
C PRO A 116 -11.33 4.74 6.74
N LEU A 117 -11.86 3.56 6.49
CA LEU A 117 -11.86 2.99 5.15
C LEU A 117 -12.62 3.90 4.18
N ASN A 118 -11.99 4.18 3.05
CA ASN A 118 -12.57 4.95 1.97
C ASN A 118 -12.32 4.24 0.62
N ARG A 119 -13.07 4.65 -0.41
CA ARG A 119 -12.92 4.08 -1.76
C ARG A 119 -11.55 4.43 -2.39
N SER A 120 -10.95 5.55 -2.00
CA SER A 120 -9.63 5.97 -2.49
C SER A 120 -8.54 4.96 -2.14
N LEU A 121 -8.58 4.37 -0.95
CA LEU A 121 -7.62 3.33 -0.52
C LEU A 121 -7.72 2.06 -1.39
N VAL A 122 -8.94 1.64 -1.76
CA VAL A 122 -9.16 0.51 -2.66
C VAL A 122 -8.57 0.82 -4.05
N ILE A 123 -8.93 1.98 -4.61
CA ILE A 123 -8.44 2.42 -5.93
C ILE A 123 -6.91 2.52 -5.92
N ARG A 124 -6.32 3.08 -4.86
CA ARG A 124 -4.87 3.20 -4.69
C ARG A 124 -4.20 1.83 -4.76
N ASN A 125 -4.68 0.85 -4.01
CA ASN A 125 -4.07 -0.49 -4.02
C ASN A 125 -4.23 -1.19 -5.38
N LEU A 126 -5.36 -1.02 -6.06
CA LEU A 126 -5.54 -1.55 -7.43
C LEU A 126 -4.59 -0.88 -8.43
N ALA A 127 -4.45 0.45 -8.37
CA ALA A 127 -3.55 1.21 -9.22
C ALA A 127 -2.08 0.83 -8.98
N LEU A 128 -1.67 0.71 -7.72
CA LEU A 128 -0.32 0.28 -7.35
C LEU A 128 -0.05 -1.16 -7.82
N ALA A 129 -1.02 -2.07 -7.68
CA ALA A 129 -0.89 -3.44 -8.18
C ALA A 129 -0.71 -3.48 -9.69
N LEU A 130 -1.50 -2.69 -10.44
CA LEU A 130 -1.38 -2.57 -11.88
C LEU A 130 -0.04 -1.98 -12.31
N LEU A 131 0.40 -0.90 -11.65
CA LEU A 131 1.68 -0.25 -11.93
C LEU A 131 2.88 -1.15 -11.64
N LEU A 132 2.73 -2.17 -10.78
CA LEU A 132 3.80 -3.10 -10.45
C LEU A 132 3.99 -4.21 -11.49
N VAL A 133 3.02 -4.43 -12.40
CA VAL A 133 3.07 -5.47 -13.44
C VAL A 133 4.32 -5.42 -14.33
N PRO A 134 4.79 -4.26 -14.83
CA PRO A 134 6.01 -4.17 -15.64
C PRO A 134 7.26 -4.75 -14.96
N THR A 135 7.33 -4.68 -13.62
CA THR A 135 8.42 -5.24 -12.80
C THR A 135 8.56 -6.76 -12.95
N LEU A 136 7.48 -7.45 -13.32
CA LEU A 136 7.50 -8.90 -13.57
C LEU A 136 8.30 -9.27 -14.82
N VAL A 137 8.45 -8.33 -15.75
CA VAL A 137 9.14 -8.54 -17.02
C VAL A 137 10.59 -8.07 -16.93
N GLN A 138 10.79 -6.84 -16.45
CA GLN A 138 12.11 -6.22 -16.44
C GLN A 138 12.26 -5.24 -15.28
N THR A 139 13.44 -5.24 -14.69
CA THR A 139 13.87 -4.26 -13.69
C THR A 139 15.13 -3.55 -14.18
N PRO A 140 15.28 -2.24 -13.87
CA PRO A 140 16.46 -1.50 -14.29
C PRO A 140 17.68 -2.01 -13.52
N LEU A 141 18.84 -2.06 -14.18
CA LEU A 141 20.09 -2.43 -13.53
C LEU A 141 20.42 -1.43 -12.41
N PHE A 142 20.88 -1.93 -11.26
CA PHE A 142 21.26 -1.07 -10.14
C PHE A 142 22.29 0.00 -10.55
N ALA A 143 22.13 1.21 -10.02
CA ALA A 143 22.98 2.38 -10.31
C ALA A 143 23.04 2.83 -11.79
N SER A 144 22.16 2.31 -12.66
CA SER A 144 21.97 2.84 -14.01
C SER A 144 21.21 4.18 -14.01
N ALA A 145 21.27 4.92 -15.12
CA ALA A 145 20.43 6.11 -15.31
C ALA A 145 18.93 5.80 -15.19
N GLU A 146 18.50 4.65 -15.72
CA GLU A 146 17.12 4.18 -15.59
C GLU A 146 16.72 3.94 -14.12
N TRP A 147 17.65 3.40 -13.32
CA TRP A 147 17.44 3.21 -11.88
C TRP A 147 17.31 4.53 -11.11
N LEU A 148 18.09 5.56 -11.45
CA LEU A 148 17.97 6.89 -10.84
C LEU A 148 16.63 7.55 -11.17
N ILE A 149 16.18 7.42 -12.43
CA ILE A 149 14.87 7.92 -12.86
C ILE A 149 13.75 7.16 -12.14
N ALA A 150 13.87 5.83 -12.07
CA ALA A 150 12.94 4.98 -11.33
C ALA A 150 12.88 5.34 -9.84
N LEU A 151 14.03 5.64 -9.21
CA LEU A 151 14.10 6.07 -7.81
C LEU A 151 13.34 7.38 -7.59
N ALA A 152 13.57 8.38 -8.43
CA ALA A 152 12.85 9.65 -8.36
C ALA A 152 11.34 9.45 -8.56
N GLY A 153 10.95 8.66 -9.58
CA GLY A 153 9.54 8.33 -9.85
C GLY A 153 8.87 7.56 -8.72
N GLY A 154 9.56 6.59 -8.12
CA GLY A 154 9.07 5.80 -7.00
C GLY A 154 8.89 6.61 -5.72
N LEU A 155 9.83 7.51 -5.43
CA LEU A 155 9.70 8.45 -4.30
C LEU A 155 8.51 9.40 -4.53
N ALA A 156 8.34 9.93 -5.74
CA ALA A 156 7.20 10.78 -6.08
C ALA A 156 5.87 10.01 -5.92
N LEU A 157 5.79 8.76 -6.41
CA LEU A 157 4.61 7.91 -6.25
C LEU A 157 4.27 7.65 -4.78
N TYR A 158 5.29 7.38 -3.97
CA TYR A 158 5.15 7.19 -2.52
C TYR A 158 4.60 8.45 -1.85
N LEU A 159 5.21 9.62 -2.08
CA LEU A 159 4.76 10.89 -1.51
C LEU A 159 3.35 11.26 -1.96
N MET A 160 3.04 11.08 -3.25
CA MET A 160 1.71 11.31 -3.79
C MET A 160 0.66 10.41 -3.12
N SER A 161 0.99 9.13 -2.91
CA SER A 161 0.11 8.19 -2.19
C SER A 161 -0.17 8.65 -0.75
N HIS A 162 0.83 9.20 -0.07
CA HIS A 162 0.67 9.77 1.27
C HIS A 162 -0.17 11.05 1.26
N LEU A 163 0.05 11.94 0.29
CA LEU A 163 -0.71 13.16 0.13
C LEU A 163 -2.19 12.86 -0.12
N VAL A 164 -2.50 11.94 -1.04
CA VAL A 164 -3.88 11.51 -1.33
C VAL A 164 -4.54 10.94 -0.08
N ASN A 165 -3.83 10.10 0.69
CA ASN A 165 -4.36 9.56 1.95
C ASN A 165 -4.65 10.68 2.97
N ALA A 166 -3.75 11.65 3.12
CA ALA A 166 -3.92 12.78 4.04
C ALA A 166 -5.11 13.67 3.64
N LEU A 167 -5.24 14.01 2.35
CA LEU A 167 -6.37 14.79 1.83
C LEU A 167 -7.70 14.05 2.01
N ALA A 168 -7.72 12.75 1.73
CA ALA A 168 -8.94 11.93 1.91
C ALA A 168 -9.34 11.83 3.39
N ALA A 169 -8.38 11.76 4.31
CA ALA A 169 -8.64 11.79 5.75
C ALA A 169 -9.21 13.15 6.20
N LEU A 170 -8.68 14.26 5.69
CA LEU A 170 -9.21 15.59 5.98
C LEU A 170 -10.62 15.79 5.43
N ALA A 171 -10.89 15.35 4.19
CA ALA A 171 -12.20 15.46 3.55
C ALA A 171 -13.29 14.62 4.22
N THR A 172 -12.90 13.58 4.97
CA THR A 172 -13.83 12.72 5.73
C THR A 172 -13.81 13.01 7.23
N GLY A 173 -12.95 13.93 7.66
CA GLY A 173 -12.76 14.32 9.06
C GLY A 173 -13.77 15.37 9.57
N PRO A 174 -13.59 15.83 10.82
CA PRO A 174 -14.55 16.68 11.54
C PRO A 174 -14.92 18.00 10.83
N LEU A 175 -13.99 18.57 10.06
CA LEU A 175 -14.22 19.82 9.32
C LEU A 175 -15.31 19.67 8.25
N ALA A 176 -15.33 18.53 7.53
CA ALA A 176 -16.35 18.24 6.53
C ALA A 176 -17.73 17.90 7.14
N THR A 177 -17.78 17.52 8.42
CA THR A 177 -19.05 17.43 9.17
C THR A 177 -19.49 18.79 9.69
N MET A 178 -18.56 19.68 10.06
CA MET A 178 -18.86 21.01 10.59
C MET A 178 -19.45 21.93 9.51
N GLU A 179 -18.89 21.95 8.29
CA GLU A 179 -19.46 22.71 7.16
C GLU A 179 -20.85 22.21 6.73
N ARG A 180 -21.13 20.92 6.91
CA ARG A 180 -22.41 20.31 6.54
C ARG A 180 -23.52 20.59 7.55
N ASN A 181 -23.16 20.77 8.81
CA ASN A 181 -24.09 21.14 9.88
C ASN A 181 -24.38 22.66 9.91
N LEU A 182 -23.58 23.47 9.19
CA LEU A 182 -23.78 24.91 9.03
C LEU A 182 -24.65 25.28 7.81
N ARG A 183 -25.03 24.29 6.99
CA ARG A 183 -25.95 24.44 5.86
C ARG A 183 -27.28 23.80 6.20
#